data_AF-J9EHV3-F1
#
_entry.id   AF-J9EHV3-F1
#
_cell.length_a   1.000
_cell.length_b   1.000
_cell.length_c   1.000
_cell.angle_alpha   90.00
_cell.angle_beta   90.00
_cell.angle_gamma   90.00
#
_symmetry.space_group_name_H-M   'P 1'
#
loop_
_entity.id
_entity.type
_entity.pdbx_description
1 polymer ?
#
loop_
_entity_poly.entity_id
_entity_poly.type
_entity_poly.pdbx_seq_one_letter_code
_entity_poly.pdbx_strand_id
1 'polypeptide(L)' 'HCKHSEVLVRLGRNENHSVPVCPSITSNLRKKVESKRLNENVIRCDGLICNRCRCNVKMGYMLSNNTDQAECVLICPTV' A
#
# COMPACT_ATOMS: atom_id res chain seq x y z
N HIS A 1 10.28 -13.34 7.16
CA HIS A 1 9.56 -12.56 8.18
C HIS A 1 9.22 -11.20 7.59
N CYS A 2 8.03 -10.66 7.87
CA CYS A 2 7.65 -9.31 7.46
C CYS A 2 8.29 -8.26 8.37
N LYS A 3 8.53 -7.05 7.86
CA LYS A 3 9.03 -5.92 8.66
C LYS A 3 7.98 -5.45 9.67
N HIS A 4 8.38 -4.63 10.64
CA HIS A 4 7.45 -4.04 11.61
C HIS A 4 6.33 -3.21 10.94
N SER A 5 6.66 -2.51 9.85
CA SER A 5 5.71 -1.73 9.05
C SER A 5 4.81 -2.58 8.14
N GLU A 6 4.94 -3.90 8.19
CA GLU A 6 4.27 -4.84 7.31
C GLU A 6 3.48 -5.89 8.10
N VAL A 7 2.50 -6.49 7.44
CA VAL A 7 1.76 -7.66 7.92
C VAL A 7 1.78 -8.75 6.88
N LEU A 8 1.74 -10.00 7.34
CA LEU A 8 1.56 -11.14 6.46
C LEU A 8 0.12 -11.17 5.96
N VAL A 9 -0.07 -10.92 4.67
CA VAL A 9 -1.35 -11.07 4.01
C VAL A 9 -1.38 -12.43 3.32
N ARG A 10 -2.38 -13.23 3.67
CA ARG A 10 -2.69 -14.49 3.02
C ARG A 10 -3.85 -14.28 2.06
N LEU A 11 -3.63 -14.57 0.80
CA LEU A 11 -4.62 -14.46 -0.27
C LEU A 11 -4.92 -15.84 -0.84
N GLY A 12 -6.19 -16.16 -0.97
CA GLY A 12 -6.68 -17.28 -1.76
C GLY A 12 -6.65 -16.99 -3.27
N ARG A 13 -6.98 -18.00 -4.07
CA ARG A 13 -7.05 -17.89 -5.53
C ARG A 13 -7.97 -16.75 -5.96
N ASN A 14 -7.46 -15.89 -6.84
CA ASN A 14 -8.15 -14.70 -7.38
C ASN A 14 -8.50 -13.62 -6.35
N GLU A 15 -8.07 -13.75 -5.09
CA GLU A 15 -8.23 -12.69 -4.11
C GLU A 15 -7.23 -11.56 -4.37
N ASN A 16 -7.70 -10.34 -4.08
CA ASN A 16 -6.93 -9.13 -4.23
C ASN A 16 -6.66 -8.49 -2.88
N HIS A 17 -5.52 -7.82 -2.77
CA HIS A 17 -5.23 -6.93 -1.65
C HIS A 17 -4.68 -5.60 -2.16
N SER A 18 -5.37 -4.52 -1.80
CA SER A 18 -4.94 -3.15 -2.07
C SER A 18 -4.10 -2.62 -0.92
N VAL A 19 -3.00 -1.94 -1.26
CA VAL A 19 -2.26 -1.09 -0.32
C VAL A 19 -2.26 0.32 -0.87
N PRO A 20 -2.64 1.33 -0.08
CA PRO A 20 -2.60 2.71 -0.55
C PRO A 20 -1.16 3.16 -0.77
N VAL A 21 -0.98 3.99 -1.78
CA VAL A 21 0.29 4.59 -2.20
C VAL A 21 0.23 6.07 -1.90
N CYS A 22 1.35 6.63 -1.45
CA CYS A 22 1.52 8.04 -1.23
C CYS A 22 1.14 8.85 -2.49
N PRO A 23 0.36 9.94 -2.34
CA PRO A 23 -0.02 10.78 -3.47
C PRO A 23 1.22 11.50 -4.02
N SER A 24 1.33 11.58 -5.35
CA SER A 24 2.35 12.41 -5.99
C SER A 24 2.06 13.89 -5.69
N ILE A 25 3.11 14.66 -5.37
CA ILE A 25 3.05 16.05 -4.89
C ILE A 25 2.35 17.01 -5.89
N THR A 26 2.12 16.58 -7.13
CA THR A 26 1.41 17.34 -8.16
C THR A 26 -0.07 17.62 -7.87
N SER A 27 -0.68 16.97 -6.88
CA SER A 27 -2.07 17.27 -6.48
C SER A 27 -2.12 18.08 -5.18
N ASN A 28 -1.97 19.41 -5.34
CA ASN A 28 -2.39 20.45 -4.41
C ASN A 28 -2.60 20.01 -2.95
N LEU A 29 -1.50 20.12 -2.19
CA LEU A 29 -1.49 20.44 -0.76
C LEU A 29 -2.77 21.23 -0.37
N ARG A 30 -3.50 20.77 0.65
CA ARG A 30 -4.62 21.49 1.32
C ARG A 30 -6.06 21.27 0.80
N LYS A 31 -6.43 20.08 0.37
CA LYS A 31 -7.83 19.65 0.59
C LYS A 31 -7.80 18.50 1.57
N LYS A 32 -8.59 18.65 2.64
CA LYS A 32 -9.02 17.59 3.57
C LYS A 32 -8.96 16.25 2.84
N VAL A 33 -8.31 15.26 3.45
CA VAL A 33 -8.23 13.87 2.99
C VAL A 33 -9.66 13.31 2.89
N GLU A 34 -10.36 13.72 1.85
CA GLU A 34 -11.73 13.41 1.56
C GLU A 34 -11.66 12.38 0.44
N SER A 35 -11.39 11.13 0.82
CA SER A 35 -11.50 9.86 0.07
C SER A 35 -11.38 9.88 -1.47
N LYS A 36 -10.68 10.85 -2.06
CA LYS A 36 -10.45 10.94 -3.50
C LYS A 36 -9.31 10.01 -3.81
N ARG A 37 -9.69 8.73 -3.97
CA ARG A 37 -8.94 7.62 -4.57
C ARG A 37 -7.43 7.83 -4.46
N LEU A 38 -6.89 7.61 -3.25
CA LEU A 38 -5.46 7.36 -3.10
C LEU A 38 -5.08 6.28 -4.11
N ASN A 39 -4.01 6.47 -4.87
CA ASN A 39 -3.53 5.42 -5.76
C ASN A 39 -3.30 4.16 -4.93
N GLU A 40 -3.75 3.00 -5.40
CA GLU A 40 -3.60 1.73 -4.70
C GLU A 40 -2.73 0.79 -5.52
N ASN A 41 -1.82 0.11 -4.84
CA ASN A 41 -1.11 -1.03 -5.42
C ASN A 41 -1.90 -2.30 -5.10
N VAL A 42 -2.58 -2.84 -6.12
CA VAL A 42 -3.37 -4.06 -6.02
C VAL A 42 -2.52 -5.26 -6.38
N ILE A 43 -2.44 -6.23 -5.47
CA ILE A 43 -1.88 -7.54 -5.78
C ILE A 43 -2.99 -8.56 -5.93
N ARG A 44 -2.88 -9.42 -6.94
CA ARG A 44 -3.73 -10.60 -7.11
C ARG A 44 -2.94 -11.86 -6.83
N CYS A 45 -3.58 -12.86 -6.22
CA CYS A 45 -3.02 -14.20 -6.15
C CYS A 45 -3.49 -15.05 -7.32
N ASP A 46 -2.59 -15.37 -8.25
CA ASP A 46 -2.88 -16.27 -9.39
C ASP A 46 -2.72 -17.77 -9.02
N GLY A 47 -2.14 -18.07 -7.85
CA GLY A 47 -1.99 -19.42 -7.30
C GLY A 47 -3.20 -19.91 -6.49
N LEU A 48 -3.06 -21.04 -5.79
CA LEU A 48 -4.07 -21.50 -4.81
C LEU A 48 -4.05 -20.65 -3.53
N ILE A 49 -2.85 -20.35 -3.04
CA ILE A 49 -2.60 -19.54 -1.84
C ILE A 49 -1.32 -18.73 -2.07
N CYS A 50 -1.37 -17.43 -1.78
CA CYS A 50 -0.22 -16.54 -1.80
C CYS A 50 -0.04 -15.90 -0.43
N ASN A 51 1.18 -15.97 0.09
CA ASN A 51 1.58 -15.28 1.30
C ASN A 51 2.52 -14.14 0.92
N ARG A 52 2.14 -12.90 1.19
CA ARG A 52 2.97 -11.71 0.89
C ARG A 52 2.97 -10.75 2.06
N CYS A 53 4.14 -10.18 2.35
CA CYS A 53 4.25 -9.06 3.28
C CYS A 53 3.74 -7.80 2.58
N ARG A 54 2.84 -7.07 3.24
CA ARG A 54 2.23 -5.84 2.72
C ARG A 54 2.17 -4.80 3.83
N CYS A 55 2.13 -3.51 3.49
CA CYS A 55 2.10 -2.45 4.49
C CYS A 55 0.93 -2.63 5.44
N ASN A 56 1.18 -2.39 6.72
CA ASN A 56 0.15 -2.47 7.74
C ASN A 56 -0.78 -1.24 7.67
N VAL A 57 -1.76 -1.29 6.77
CA VAL A 57 -2.72 -0.19 6.55
C VAL A 57 -3.52 0.12 7.81
N LYS A 58 -3.77 -0.86 8.68
CA LYS A 58 -4.46 -0.64 9.97
C LYS A 58 -3.67 0.24 10.93
N MET A 59 -2.34 0.23 10.83
CA MET A 59 -1.45 1.12 11.58
C MET A 59 -1.16 2.43 10.82
N GLY A 60 -1.78 2.64 9.66
CA GLY A 60 -1.60 3.85 8.85
C GLY A 60 -0.41 3.80 7.88
N TYR A 61 0.26 2.65 7.70
CA TYR A 61 1.34 2.53 6.74
C TYR A 61 0.81 2.49 5.29
N MET A 62 1.53 3.15 4.40
CA MET A 62 1.26 3.28 2.97
C MET A 62 2.54 3.01 2.19
N LEU A 63 2.45 2.69 0.90
CA LEU A 63 3.63 2.58 0.04
C LEU A 63 4.17 3.97 -0.31
N SER A 64 5.48 4.15 -0.24
CA SER A 64 6.15 5.43 -0.55
C SER A 64 5.98 5.85 -2.01
N ASN A 65 5.84 4.89 -2.93
CA ASN A 65 5.56 5.09 -4.35
C ASN A 65 4.94 3.81 -4.96
N ASN A 66 4.67 3.79 -6.28
CA ASN A 66 4.07 2.64 -6.99
C ASN A 66 5.11 1.78 -7.73
N THR A 67 6.34 1.68 -7.21
CA THR A 67 7.40 0.86 -7.80
C THR A 67 7.62 -0.41 -6.97
N ASP A 68 8.31 -1.40 -7.54
CA ASP A 68 8.66 -2.64 -6.83
C ASP A 68 9.63 -2.42 -5.66
N GLN A 69 10.29 -1.26 -5.60
CA GLN A 69 11.20 -0.86 -4.52
C GLN A 69 10.53 0.02 -3.46
N ALA A 70 9.19 0.15 -3.51
CA ALA A 70 8.44 0.96 -2.56
C ALA A 70 8.59 0.45 -1.12
N GLU A 71 8.71 1.40 -0.18
CA GLU A 71 8.78 1.10 1.24
C GLU A 71 7.46 1.44 1.93
N CYS A 72 7.15 0.74 3.03
CA CYS A 72 6.02 1.06 3.87
C CYS A 72 6.34 2.21 4.82
N VAL A 73 5.72 3.37 4.61
CA VAL A 73 5.94 4.62 5.35
C VAL A 73 4.66 5.10 6.03
N LEU A 74 4.79 5.75 7.19
CA LEU A 74 3.68 6.45 7.86
C LEU A 74 3.49 7.87 7.34
N ILE A 75 4.57 8.48 6.86
CA ILE A 75 4.60 9.85 6.36
C ILE A 75 5.11 9.78 4.93
N CYS A 76 4.32 10.32 4.00
CA CYS A 76 4.69 10.32 2.60
C CYS A 76 5.91 11.19 2.34
N PRO A 77 6.90 10.70 1.58
CA PRO A 77 8.07 11.49 1.24
C PRO A 77 7.65 12.69 0.41
N THR A 78 8.09 13.87 0.81
CA THR A 78 8.07 15.09 0.00
C THR A 78 9.30 15.06 -0.89
N VAL A 79 9.23 14.40 -2.05
CA VAL A 79 10.24 14.58 -3.12
C VAL A 79 10.47 16.05 -3.44
#